data_AF-A0A2K8YTM9-F1
#
_entry.id   AF-A0A2K8YTM9-F1
#
_cell.length_a   1.000
_cell.length_b   1.000
_cell.length_c   1.000
_cell.angle_alpha   90.00
_cell.angle_beta   90.00
_cell.angle_gamma   90.00
#
_symmetry.space_group_name_H-M   'P 1'
#
loop_
_entity.id
_entity.type
_entity.pdbx_description
1 polymer ?
#
loop_
_entity_poly.entity_id
_entity_poly.type
_entity_poly.pdbx_seq_one_letter_code
_entity_poly.pdbx_strand_id
1 'polypeptide(L)'
;MFELTSRIADTDSSVSIKHYSLVQRRNLLKQLYQIDQQYRDSLENGSRLTCKQQLFSHKMVANDQANQVLLRKLVETFGWPTQREYGEQGALTAWLIVWHAKPDFQKRYLPLMKRAYQQGLIKQSKSQLGERSNSSSK
;
A
#
# COMPACT_ATOMS: atom_id res chain seq x y z
N MET A 1 -31.99 -15.60 -0.17
CA MET A 1 -31.54 -14.48 -1.03
C MET A 1 -30.87 -13.43 -0.16
N PHE A 2 -29.55 -13.33 -0.25
CA PHE A 2 -28.77 -12.16 0.15
C PHE A 2 -27.64 -12.08 -0.89
N GLU A 3 -27.77 -11.19 -1.86
CA GLU A 3 -26.67 -10.90 -2.79
C GLU A 3 -25.56 -10.19 -2.01
N LEU A 4 -24.67 -10.99 -1.42
CA LEU A 4 -23.41 -10.52 -0.85
C LEU A 4 -22.40 -10.31 -1.98
N THR A 5 -22.66 -9.38 -2.89
CA THR A 5 -21.58 -8.69 -3.59
C THR A 5 -20.97 -7.66 -2.63
N SER A 6 -20.53 -8.14 -1.46
CA SER A 6 -19.66 -7.38 -0.56
C SER A 6 -18.39 -7.11 -1.35
N ARG A 7 -18.12 -5.85 -1.67
CA ARG A 7 -16.81 -5.47 -2.20
C ARG A 7 -15.77 -5.98 -1.20
N ILE A 8 -14.97 -6.96 -1.62
CA ILE A 8 -13.98 -7.62 -0.74
C ILE A 8 -12.97 -6.57 -0.29
N ALA A 9 -12.58 -5.63 -1.16
CA ALA A 9 -11.77 -4.46 -0.82
C ALA A 9 -12.65 -3.24 -0.44
N ASP A 10 -12.13 -2.41 0.45
CA ASP A 10 -12.78 -1.16 0.90
C ASP A 10 -12.47 0.04 0.00
N THR A 11 -11.65 -0.15 -1.04
CA THR A 11 -11.38 0.85 -2.07
C THR A 11 -11.74 0.34 -3.46
N ASP A 12 -12.25 1.24 -4.28
CA ASP A 12 -12.53 0.97 -5.68
C ASP A 12 -11.26 1.17 -6.52
N SER A 13 -10.57 0.08 -6.82
CA SER A 13 -9.37 0.14 -7.66
C SER A 13 -9.67 0.38 -9.14
N SER A 14 -10.94 0.36 -9.58
CA SER A 14 -11.32 0.59 -10.98
C SER A 14 -11.32 2.07 -11.36
N VAL A 15 -11.36 2.98 -10.38
CA VAL A 15 -11.43 4.43 -10.61
C VAL A 15 -10.32 4.92 -11.55
N SER A 16 -10.69 5.82 -12.47
CA SER A 16 -9.75 6.53 -13.33
C SER A 16 -9.19 7.73 -12.60
N ILE A 17 -7.85 7.84 -12.57
CA ILE A 17 -7.14 8.93 -11.86
C ILE A 17 -6.39 9.86 -12.82
N LYS A 18 -6.54 9.67 -14.14
CA LYS A 18 -5.74 10.33 -15.19
C LYS A 18 -5.72 11.86 -15.08
N HIS A 19 -6.82 12.44 -14.59
CA HIS A 19 -7.02 13.89 -14.50
C HIS A 19 -7.08 14.40 -13.06
N TYR A 20 -6.59 13.64 -12.09
CA TYR A 20 -6.60 14.08 -10.69
C TYR A 20 -5.66 15.27 -10.48
N SER A 21 -6.18 16.30 -9.82
CA SER A 21 -5.38 17.42 -9.30
C SER A 21 -4.39 16.95 -8.23
N LEU A 22 -3.39 17.77 -7.89
CA LEU A 22 -2.48 17.44 -6.78
C LEU A 22 -3.22 17.17 -5.46
N VAL A 23 -4.27 17.94 -5.16
CA VAL A 23 -5.09 17.76 -3.96
C VAL A 23 -5.82 16.41 -3.99
N GLN A 24 -6.41 16.03 -5.14
CA GLN A 24 -7.07 14.73 -5.27
C GLN A 24 -6.08 13.57 -5.13
N ARG A 25 -4.87 13.68 -5.69
CA ARG A 25 -3.83 12.65 -5.53
C ARG A 25 -3.35 12.53 -4.08
N ARG A 26 -3.21 13.65 -3.36
CA ARG A 26 -2.88 13.65 -1.92
C ARG A 26 -3.99 12.98 -1.10
N ASN A 27 -5.25 13.31 -1.37
CA ASN A 27 -6.39 12.69 -0.71
C ASN A 27 -6.47 11.19 -0.97
N LEU A 28 -6.18 10.77 -2.22
CA LEU A 28 -6.08 9.35 -2.56
C LEU A 28 -5.03 8.65 -1.69
N LEU A 29 -3.79 9.15 -1.63
CA LEU A 29 -2.75 8.53 -0.78
C LEU A 29 -3.10 8.53 0.71
N LYS A 30 -3.82 9.54 1.21
CA LYS A 30 -4.33 9.53 2.59
C LYS A 30 -5.36 8.41 2.81
N GLN A 31 -6.26 8.21 1.86
CA GLN A 31 -7.24 7.11 1.90
C GLN A 31 -6.55 5.75 1.80
N LEU A 32 -5.60 5.57 0.88
CA LEU A 32 -4.87 4.29 0.75
C LEU A 32 -4.13 3.93 2.04
N TYR A 33 -3.56 4.92 2.75
CA TYR A 33 -2.94 4.71 4.06
C TYR A 33 -3.91 4.14 5.09
N GLN A 34 -5.08 4.79 5.24
CA GLN A 34 -6.09 4.35 6.19
C GLN A 34 -6.53 2.91 5.87
N ILE A 35 -6.73 2.63 4.59
CA ILE A 35 -7.19 1.32 4.10
C ILE A 35 -6.12 0.23 4.26
N ASP A 36 -4.85 0.57 4.10
CA ASP A 36 -3.70 -0.32 4.31
C ASP A 36 -3.52 -0.69 5.79
N GLN A 37 -3.73 0.27 6.70
CA GLN A 37 -3.43 0.09 8.14
C GLN A 37 -4.62 -0.40 8.97
N GLN A 38 -5.86 -0.03 8.63
CA GLN A 38 -7.05 -0.19 9.51
C GLN A 38 -7.28 -1.59 10.11
N TYR A 39 -6.97 -2.66 9.36
CA TYR A 39 -7.15 -4.03 9.85
C TYR A 39 -5.87 -4.60 10.47
N ARG A 40 -4.70 -4.03 10.18
CA ARG A 40 -3.42 -4.51 10.70
C ARG A 40 -3.35 -4.31 12.20
N ASP A 41 -3.73 -3.13 12.70
CA ASP A 41 -3.77 -2.82 14.13
C ASP A 41 -4.71 -3.78 14.89
N SER A 42 -5.87 -4.07 14.28
CA SER A 42 -6.84 -5.02 14.85
C SER A 42 -6.33 -6.46 14.82
N LEU A 43 -5.60 -6.85 13.77
CA LEU A 43 -5.01 -8.18 13.60
C LEU A 43 -3.80 -8.42 14.51
N GLU A 44 -3.03 -7.38 14.81
CA GLU A 44 -1.87 -7.44 15.71
C GLU A 44 -2.30 -7.70 17.16
N ASN A 45 -3.40 -7.10 17.60
CA ASN A 45 -3.84 -7.12 19.00
C ASN A 45 -4.93 -8.15 19.33
N GLY A 46 -5.43 -8.93 18.37
CA GLY A 46 -6.59 -9.83 18.59
C GLY A 46 -6.34 -11.30 18.27
N SER A 47 -7.19 -12.18 18.81
CA SER A 47 -7.07 -13.64 18.63
C SER A 47 -7.48 -14.12 17.23
N ARG A 48 -6.51 -14.71 16.49
CA ARG A 48 -6.67 -15.23 15.11
C ARG A 48 -7.79 -16.26 14.92
N LEU A 49 -8.29 -16.86 16.01
CA LEU A 49 -9.33 -17.90 15.97
C LEU A 49 -10.75 -17.35 15.83
N THR A 50 -10.94 -16.03 15.89
CA THR A 50 -12.28 -15.43 15.78
C THR A 50 -12.68 -15.22 14.32
N CYS A 51 -13.97 -15.42 14.01
CA CYS A 51 -14.55 -15.11 12.69
C CYS A 51 -14.27 -13.65 12.25
N LYS A 52 -14.26 -12.71 13.21
CA LYS A 52 -13.90 -11.31 12.99
C LYS A 52 -12.47 -11.14 12.48
N GLN A 53 -11.49 -11.85 13.07
CA GLN A 53 -10.10 -11.78 12.61
C GLN A 53 -9.89 -12.44 11.24
N GLN A 54 -10.62 -13.51 10.93
CA GLN A 54 -10.60 -14.10 9.60
C GLN A 54 -11.14 -13.12 8.54
N LEU A 55 -12.26 -12.46 8.84
CA LEU A 55 -12.81 -11.41 7.98
C LEU A 55 -11.81 -10.26 7.77
N PHE A 56 -11.17 -9.78 8.84
CA PHE A 56 -10.16 -8.72 8.76
C PHE A 56 -8.94 -9.13 7.94
N SER A 57 -8.51 -10.39 8.04
CA SER A 57 -7.43 -10.93 7.21
C SER A 57 -7.79 -10.90 5.73
N HIS A 58 -8.99 -11.37 5.36
CA HIS A 58 -9.46 -11.32 3.97
C HIS A 58 -9.59 -9.88 3.44
N LYS A 59 -10.12 -8.98 4.27
CA LYS A 59 -10.22 -7.54 3.95
C LYS A 59 -8.85 -6.91 3.75
N MET A 60 -7.87 -7.19 4.61
CA MET A 60 -6.49 -6.71 4.48
C MET A 60 -5.88 -7.15 3.15
N VAL A 61 -5.99 -8.44 2.80
CA VAL A 61 -5.43 -8.96 1.53
C VAL A 61 -6.06 -8.28 0.31
N ALA A 62 -7.38 -8.10 0.30
CA ALA A 62 -8.07 -7.44 -0.79
C ALA A 62 -7.73 -5.94 -0.88
N ASN A 63 -7.58 -5.27 0.26
CA ASN A 63 -7.13 -3.89 0.35
C ASN A 63 -5.70 -3.72 -0.18
N ASP A 64 -4.78 -4.63 0.16
CA ASP A 64 -3.40 -4.61 -0.34
C ASP A 64 -3.37 -4.69 -1.87
N GLN A 65 -4.16 -5.59 -2.45
CA GLN A 65 -4.27 -5.76 -3.90
C GLN A 65 -4.84 -4.51 -4.57
N ALA A 66 -5.92 -3.95 -4.02
CA ALA A 66 -6.56 -2.76 -4.57
C ALA A 66 -5.65 -1.52 -4.47
N ASN A 67 -4.95 -1.36 -3.35
CA ASN A 67 -3.96 -0.31 -3.14
C ASN A 67 -2.78 -0.43 -4.12
N GLN A 68 -2.28 -1.64 -4.37
CA GLN A 68 -1.22 -1.88 -5.36
C GLN A 68 -1.64 -1.45 -6.78
N VAL A 69 -2.89 -1.70 -7.17
CA VAL A 69 -3.44 -1.25 -8.47
C VAL A 69 -3.48 0.28 -8.55
N LEU A 70 -3.97 0.95 -7.49
CA LEU A 70 -4.08 2.41 -7.47
C LEU A 70 -2.71 3.08 -7.39
N LEU A 71 -1.76 2.54 -6.61
CA LEU A 71 -0.39 3.02 -6.58
C LEU A 71 0.26 2.87 -7.96
N ARG A 72 0.07 1.73 -8.63
CA ARG A 72 0.61 1.53 -9.98
C ARG A 72 0.08 2.58 -10.94
N LYS A 73 -1.22 2.82 -10.98
CA LYS A 73 -1.84 3.88 -11.79
C LYS A 73 -1.22 5.24 -11.47
N LEU A 74 -1.03 5.55 -10.18
CA LEU A 74 -0.50 6.85 -9.76
C LEU A 74 0.94 7.02 -10.24
N VAL A 75 1.79 6.01 -10.06
CA VAL A 75 3.19 6.04 -10.48
C VAL A 75 3.31 6.11 -12.01
N GLU A 76 2.50 5.35 -12.75
CA GLU A 76 2.51 5.37 -14.22
C GLU A 76 2.03 6.71 -14.80
N THR A 77 1.12 7.41 -14.10
CA THR A 77 0.55 8.68 -14.58
C THR A 77 1.33 9.91 -14.12
N PHE A 78 1.82 9.90 -12.87
CA PHE A 78 2.34 11.09 -12.19
C PHE A 78 3.74 10.92 -11.62
N GLY A 79 4.35 9.74 -11.73
CA GLY A 79 5.62 9.43 -11.09
C GLY A 79 5.46 9.02 -9.62
N TRP A 80 6.60 8.67 -9.01
CA TRP A 80 6.65 8.17 -7.63
C TRP A 80 6.28 9.24 -6.60
N PRO A 81 5.40 8.96 -5.63
CA PRO A 81 5.07 9.91 -4.56
C PRO A 81 6.28 10.32 -3.73
N THR A 82 6.65 11.60 -3.79
CA THR A 82 7.75 12.18 -3.00
C THR A 82 7.22 13.07 -1.87
N GLN A 83 8.05 13.30 -0.83
CA GLN A 83 7.69 14.21 0.26
C GLN A 83 7.41 15.64 -0.23
N ARG A 84 8.18 16.12 -1.22
CA ARG A 84 8.03 17.48 -1.75
C ARG A 84 6.63 17.74 -2.31
N GLU A 85 6.08 16.76 -3.04
CA GLU A 85 4.79 16.92 -3.70
C GLU A 85 3.63 16.40 -2.85
N TYR A 86 3.82 15.33 -2.08
CA TYR A 86 2.74 14.62 -1.39
C TYR A 86 2.82 14.68 0.14
N GLY A 87 3.83 15.36 0.69
CA GLY A 87 4.10 15.38 2.13
C GLY A 87 4.67 14.06 2.65
N GLU A 88 5.07 14.05 3.92
CA GLU A 88 5.66 12.87 4.58
C GLU A 88 4.73 11.66 4.56
N GLN A 89 3.44 11.86 4.87
CA GLN A 89 2.45 10.78 4.87
C GLN A 89 2.28 10.17 3.47
N GLY A 90 2.16 10.99 2.42
CA GLY A 90 1.95 10.46 1.06
C GLY A 90 3.12 9.63 0.55
N ALA A 91 4.36 10.07 0.83
CA ALA A 91 5.57 9.30 0.52
C ALA A 91 5.64 7.99 1.33
N LEU A 92 5.31 8.04 2.62
CA LEU A 92 5.20 6.86 3.48
C LEU A 92 4.16 5.86 2.97
N THR A 93 2.97 6.31 2.56
CA THR A 93 1.93 5.42 2.01
C THR A 93 2.43 4.62 0.82
N ALA A 94 3.07 5.29 -0.14
CA ALA A 94 3.59 4.63 -1.33
C ALA A 94 4.62 3.56 -0.98
N TRP A 95 5.48 3.85 -0.01
CA TRP A 95 6.45 2.90 0.53
C TRP A 95 5.78 1.70 1.21
N LEU A 96 4.79 1.92 2.10
CA LEU A 96 4.08 0.86 2.82
C LEU A 96 3.39 -0.11 1.88
N ILE A 97 2.69 0.39 0.86
CA ILE A 97 2.01 -0.44 -0.14
C ILE A 97 3.01 -1.36 -0.85
N VAL A 98 4.20 -0.87 -1.21
CA VAL A 98 5.24 -1.72 -1.79
C VAL A 98 5.80 -2.69 -0.76
N TRP A 99 6.11 -2.22 0.45
CA TRP A 99 6.68 -3.04 1.53
C TRP A 99 5.79 -4.24 1.89
N HIS A 100 4.47 -4.05 1.91
CA HIS A 100 3.51 -5.12 2.18
C HIS A 100 3.26 -6.05 0.99
N ALA A 101 3.61 -5.64 -0.23
CA ALA A 101 3.35 -6.41 -1.43
C ALA A 101 4.23 -7.67 -1.53
N LYS A 102 3.86 -8.54 -2.49
CA LYS A 102 4.64 -9.74 -2.83
C LYS A 102 6.00 -9.37 -3.44
N PRO A 103 7.00 -10.27 -3.40
CA PRO A 103 8.37 -9.99 -3.86
C PRO A 103 8.47 -9.42 -5.29
N ASP A 104 7.66 -9.89 -6.24
CA ASP A 104 7.69 -9.38 -7.62
C ASP A 104 7.31 -7.91 -7.71
N PHE A 105 6.31 -7.48 -6.94
CA PHE A 105 5.91 -6.08 -6.88
C PHE A 105 6.99 -5.25 -6.19
N GLN A 106 7.57 -5.76 -5.09
CA GLN A 106 8.70 -5.12 -4.43
C GLN A 106 9.87 -4.89 -5.39
N LYS A 107 10.26 -5.93 -6.14
CA LYS A 107 11.36 -5.88 -7.11
C LYS A 107 11.13 -4.81 -8.18
N ARG A 108 9.88 -4.65 -8.66
CA ARG A 108 9.51 -3.62 -9.64
C ARG A 108 9.76 -2.19 -9.14
N TYR A 109 9.49 -1.91 -7.87
CA TYR A 109 9.60 -0.55 -7.31
C TYR A 109 10.90 -0.32 -6.51
N LEU A 110 11.70 -1.35 -6.27
CA LEU A 110 12.95 -1.28 -5.52
C LEU A 110 13.92 -0.18 -6.01
N PRO A 111 14.14 0.03 -7.33
CA PRO A 111 15.01 1.12 -7.80
C PRO A 111 14.49 2.50 -7.40
N LEU A 112 13.16 2.71 -7.46
CA LEU A 112 12.52 3.97 -7.08
C LEU A 112 12.62 4.21 -5.56
N MET A 113 12.38 3.17 -4.76
CA MET A 113 12.51 3.25 -3.30
C MET A 113 13.95 3.53 -2.87
N LYS A 114 14.95 2.86 -3.49
CA LYS A 114 16.37 3.12 -3.21
C LYS A 114 16.75 4.56 -3.50
N ARG A 115 16.30 5.12 -4.63
CA ARG A 115 16.52 6.53 -4.97
C ARG A 115 15.85 7.46 -3.97
N ALA A 116 14.60 7.18 -3.59
CA ALA A 116 13.89 7.97 -2.60
C ALA A 116 14.59 7.96 -1.23
N TYR A 117 15.13 6.80 -0.81
CA TYR A 117 15.91 6.67 0.43
C TYR A 117 17.20 7.49 0.38
N GLN A 118 17.97 7.38 -0.70
CA GLN A 118 19.21 8.13 -0.90
C GLN A 118 19.00 9.65 -0.90
N GLN A 119 17.81 10.10 -1.32
CA GLN A 119 17.44 11.51 -1.34
C GLN A 119 16.81 12.00 -0.02
N GLY A 120 16.74 11.16 1.02
CA GLY A 120 16.11 11.50 2.30
C GLY A 120 14.58 11.67 2.21
N LEU A 121 13.97 11.26 1.10
CA LEU A 121 12.53 11.36 0.85
C LEU A 121 11.73 10.26 1.55
N ILE A 122 12.41 9.28 2.16
CA ILE A 122 11.83 8.28 3.05
C ILE A 122 12.80 8.07 4.22
N LYS A 123 12.28 8.02 5.45
CA LYS A 123 13.08 7.92 6.70
C LYS A 123 13.27 6.48 7.20
N GLN A 124 12.70 5.50 6.50
CA GLN A 124 12.63 4.11 6.93
C GLN A 124 14.00 3.43 6.85
N SER A 125 14.30 2.61 7.86
CA SER A 125 15.61 1.98 8.08
C SER A 125 16.03 1.05 6.93
N LYS A 126 17.35 1.04 6.68
CA LYS A 126 18.09 0.16 5.75
C LYS A 126 17.77 -1.34 5.92
N SER A 127 17.32 -1.79 7.09
CA SER A 127 16.86 -3.17 7.34
C SER A 127 15.57 -3.54 6.57
N GLN A 128 14.78 -2.55 6.15
CA GLN A 128 13.53 -2.75 5.40
C GLN A 128 13.70 -2.57 3.87
N LEU A 129 14.93 -2.54 3.36
CA LEU A 129 15.19 -2.42 1.91
C LEU A 129 15.91 -3.65 1.33
N GLY A 130 16.22 -4.66 2.16
CA GLY A 130 17.08 -5.79 1.76
C GLY A 130 16.68 -7.21 2.18
N GLU A 131 15.82 -7.43 3.19
CA GLU A 131 15.77 -8.77 3.83
C GLU A 131 14.67 -9.75 3.36
N ARG A 132 13.77 -9.39 2.42
CA ARG A 132 12.83 -10.37 1.84
C ARG A 132 13.32 -11.09 0.60
N SER A 133 14.44 -10.65 0.02
CA SER A 133 15.04 -11.31 -1.16
C SER A 133 15.73 -12.64 -0.81
N ASN A 134 16.01 -12.90 0.48
CA ASN A 134 16.81 -14.04 0.92
C ASN A 134 16.06 -15.09 1.76
N SER A 135 14.75 -14.94 1.99
CA SER A 135 13.99 -15.90 2.82
C SER A 135 13.24 -16.99 2.03
N SER A 136 13.43 -17.08 0.70
CA SER A 136 13.00 -18.23 -0.11
C SER A 136 14.19 -19.19 -0.33
N SER A 137 14.76 -19.68 0.77
CA SER A 137 15.71 -20.81 0.79
C SER A 137 15.81 -21.32 2.22
N LYS A 138 14.76 -21.99 2.69
CA LYS A 138 14.80 -23.01 3.74
C LYS A 138 13.50 -23.78 3.74
#